data_AF-A0A2T2N0Y8-F1
#
_entry.id   AF-A0A2T2N0Y8-F1
#
_cell.length_a   1.000
_cell.length_b   1.000
_cell.length_c   1.000
_cell.angle_alpha   90.00
_cell.angle_beta   90.00
_cell.angle_gamma   90.00
#
_symmetry.space_group_name_H-M   'P 1'
#
loop_
_entity.id
_entity.type
_entity.pdbx_description
1 polymer ?
#
loop_
_entity_poly.entity_id
_entity_poly.type
_entity_poly.pdbx_seq_one_letter_code
_entity_poly.pdbx_strand_id
1 'polypeptide(L)'
;MDPLSVTASIIAVGQATVKIVECLHNVKDASTDRSQFTTEASNLSTLLATLLFRIDENSNEPWHVEVRQLGEKDGPVHQYRVALEQLKDKISGEHGIRKMTKTLLWKYIKEDVKDILSRIERLKSLVQIALQMDHLYVSS
;
A
#
# COMPACT_ATOMS: atom_id res chain seq x y z
N MET A 1 0.42 19.07 -2.03
CA MET A 1 -0.42 18.43 -3.07
C MET A 1 -1.83 18.97 -2.98
N ASP A 2 -2.54 19.09 -4.09
CA ASP A 2 -3.99 19.31 -4.09
C ASP A 2 -4.73 17.98 -3.80
N PRO A 3 -6.03 18.03 -3.42
CA PRO A 3 -6.78 16.83 -3.01
C PRO A 3 -6.87 15.76 -4.09
N LEU A 4 -6.96 16.14 -5.38
CA LEU A 4 -7.02 15.19 -6.50
C LEU A 4 -5.70 14.43 -6.64
N SER A 5 -4.58 15.11 -6.44
CA SER A 5 -3.24 14.51 -6.47
C SER A 5 -3.05 13.45 -5.37
N VAL A 6 -3.59 13.68 -4.17
CA VAL A 6 -3.57 12.71 -3.07
C VAL A 6 -4.45 11.50 -3.38
N THR A 7 -5.67 11.74 -3.86
CA THR A 7 -6.61 10.69 -4.31
C THR A 7 -5.97 9.79 -5.37
N ALA A 8 -5.35 10.39 -6.40
CA ALA A 8 -4.67 9.64 -7.44
C ALA A 8 -3.50 8.79 -6.89
N SER A 9 -2.75 9.32 -5.93
CA SER A 9 -1.65 8.61 -5.27
C SER A 9 -2.15 7.39 -4.47
N ILE A 10 -3.24 7.56 -3.71
CA ILE A 10 -3.90 6.49 -2.95
C ILE A 10 -4.39 5.38 -3.89
N ILE A 11 -5.06 5.74 -4.98
CA ILE A 11 -5.56 4.78 -5.99
C ILE A 11 -4.39 4.01 -6.60
N ALA A 12 -3.32 4.71 -7.01
CA ALA A 12 -2.14 4.08 -7.60
C ALA A 12 -1.49 3.06 -6.66
N VAL A 13 -1.42 3.38 -5.37
CA VAL A 13 -0.91 2.49 -4.33
C VAL A 13 -1.81 1.26 -4.14
N GLY A 14 -3.12 1.43 -4.10
CA GLY A 14 -4.06 0.31 -4.02
C GLY A 14 -3.90 -0.66 -5.19
N GLN A 15 -3.85 -0.13 -6.42
CA GLN A 15 -3.65 -0.93 -7.63
C GLN A 15 -2.29 -1.64 -7.66
N ALA A 16 -1.22 -0.98 -7.22
CA ALA A 16 0.10 -1.58 -7.13
C ALA A 16 0.15 -2.73 -6.12
N THR A 17 -0.55 -2.57 -4.99
CA THR A 17 -0.67 -3.61 -3.94
C THR A 17 -1.34 -4.87 -4.50
N VAL A 18 -2.46 -4.72 -5.22
CA VAL A 18 -3.18 -5.84 -5.85
C VAL A 18 -2.29 -6.59 -6.84
N LYS A 19 -1.56 -5.87 -7.70
CA LYS A 19 -0.65 -6.49 -8.67
C LYS A 19 0.45 -7.33 -8.01
N ILE A 20 1.00 -6.88 -6.88
CA ILE A 20 2.00 -7.65 -6.13
C ILE A 20 1.38 -8.92 -5.53
N VAL A 21 0.17 -8.84 -4.98
CA VAL A 21 -0.54 -10.02 -4.46
C VAL A 21 -0.74 -11.07 -5.55
N GLU A 22 -1.19 -10.66 -6.74
CA GLU A 22 -1.33 -11.54 -7.91
C GLU A 22 -0.01 -12.18 -8.33
N CYS A 23 1.08 -11.40 -8.33
CA CYS A 23 2.41 -11.89 -8.65
C CYS A 23 2.89 -12.96 -7.64
N LEU A 24 2.67 -12.72 -6.35
CA LEU A 24 3.08 -13.63 -5.27
C LEU A 24 2.22 -14.90 -5.18
N HIS A 25 0.95 -14.85 -5.60
CA HIS A 25 0.07 -16.02 -5.69
C HIS A 25 0.69 -17.14 -6.55
N ASN A 26 1.49 -16.79 -7.55
CA ASN A 26 2.12 -17.75 -8.45
C ASN A 26 3.35 -18.46 -7.85
N VAL A 27 3.79 -18.14 -6.63
CA VAL A 27 5.01 -18.68 -6.00
C VAL A 27 4.67 -19.78 -4.97
N LYS A 28 5.25 -20.99 -5.13
CA LYS A 28 4.79 -22.24 -4.48
C LYS A 28 5.27 -22.46 -3.03
N ASP A 29 6.39 -21.86 -2.60
CA ASP A 29 7.05 -22.16 -1.30
C ASP A 29 6.86 -21.08 -0.20
N ALA A 30 5.85 -20.23 -0.33
CA ALA A 30 5.69 -19.02 0.49
C ALA A 30 4.43 -19.00 1.37
N SER A 31 3.80 -20.14 1.66
CA SER A 31 2.39 -20.19 2.08
C SER A 31 2.02 -19.28 3.26
N THR A 32 2.82 -19.24 4.33
CA THR A 32 2.53 -18.44 5.53
C THR A 32 2.75 -16.94 5.31
N ASP A 33 3.95 -16.54 4.90
CA ASP A 33 4.31 -15.13 4.66
C ASP A 33 3.45 -14.52 3.53
N ARG A 34 3.11 -15.31 2.50
CA ARG A 34 2.18 -14.91 1.44
C ARG A 34 0.77 -14.73 1.98
N SER A 35 0.27 -15.65 2.81
CA SER A 35 -1.06 -15.52 3.42
C SER A 35 -1.16 -14.26 4.26
N GLN A 36 -0.12 -13.96 5.05
CA GLN A 36 -0.04 -12.74 5.83
C GLN A 36 -0.01 -11.51 4.93
N PHE A 37 0.86 -11.49 3.92
CA PHE A 37 0.94 -10.39 2.96
C PHE A 37 -0.40 -10.13 2.25
N THR A 38 -1.07 -11.18 1.74
CA THR A 38 -2.38 -11.06 1.09
C THR A 38 -3.44 -10.52 2.06
N THR A 39 -3.41 -10.96 3.32
CA THR A 39 -4.34 -10.47 4.35
C THR A 39 -4.12 -8.99 4.61
N GLU A 40 -2.88 -8.56 4.83
CA GLU A 40 -2.60 -7.16 5.13
C GLU A 40 -2.76 -6.24 3.92
N ALA A 41 -2.47 -6.72 2.72
CA ALA A 41 -2.79 -6.04 1.48
C ALA A 41 -4.31 -5.81 1.32
N SER A 42 -5.12 -6.80 1.68
CA SER A 42 -6.59 -6.69 1.64
C SER A 42 -7.08 -5.69 2.69
N ASN A 43 -6.57 -5.76 3.91
CA ASN A 43 -6.90 -4.82 4.99
C ASN A 43 -6.55 -3.38 4.61
N LEU A 44 -5.36 -3.16 4.03
CA LEU A 44 -4.96 -1.85 3.53
C LEU A 44 -5.88 -1.37 2.41
N SER A 45 -6.20 -2.22 1.45
CA SER A 45 -7.09 -1.85 0.33
C SER A 45 -8.46 -1.40 0.84
N THR A 46 -9.03 -2.10 1.83
CA THR A 46 -10.28 -1.71 2.49
C THR A 46 -10.15 -0.33 3.16
N LEU A 47 -9.08 -0.08 3.92
CA LEU A 47 -8.85 1.20 4.58
C LEU A 47 -8.66 2.35 3.59
N LEU A 48 -7.94 2.13 2.49
CA LEU A 48 -7.76 3.13 1.44
C LEU A 48 -9.08 3.42 0.73
N ALA A 49 -9.93 2.41 0.49
CA ALA A 49 -11.27 2.61 -0.07
C ALA A 49 -12.17 3.43 0.87
N THR A 50 -12.15 3.13 2.17
CA THR A 50 -12.86 3.94 3.18
C THR A 50 -12.37 5.38 3.20
N LEU A 51 -11.05 5.59 3.11
CA LEU A 51 -10.47 6.93 3.07
C LEU A 51 -10.94 7.69 1.83
N LEU A 52 -10.92 7.07 0.65
CA LEU A 52 -11.38 7.68 -0.60
C LEU A 52 -12.85 8.08 -0.56
N PHE A 53 -13.70 7.23 0.04
CA PHE A 53 -15.12 7.53 0.20
C PHE A 53 -15.34 8.80 1.05
N ARG A 54 -14.63 8.94 2.17
CA ARG A 54 -14.75 10.13 3.04
C ARG A 54 -14.19 11.42 2.43
N ILE A 55 -13.11 11.32 1.65
CA ILE A 55 -12.54 12.43 0.88
C ILE A 55 -13.59 13.02 -0.08
N ASP A 56 -14.38 12.15 -0.72
CA ASP A 56 -15.42 12.55 -1.67
C ASP A 56 -16.61 13.25 -0.97
N GLU A 57 -17.04 12.72 0.19
CA GLU A 57 -18.17 13.28 0.95
C GLU A 57 -17.88 14.68 1.53
N ASN A 58 -16.65 14.95 2.00
CA ASN A 58 -16.39 16.12 2.86
C ASN A 58 -15.54 17.24 2.25
N SER A 59 -15.38 17.36 0.91
CA SER A 59 -14.51 18.30 0.14
C SER A 59 -14.11 19.69 0.71
N ASN A 60 -14.83 20.27 1.68
CA ASN A 60 -14.59 21.57 2.30
C ASN A 60 -14.09 21.58 3.77
N GLU A 61 -13.88 20.43 4.42
CA GLU A 61 -13.50 20.35 5.84
C GLU A 61 -11.97 20.27 6.14
N PRO A 62 -11.52 20.50 7.39
CA PRO A 62 -10.09 20.50 7.79
C PRO A 62 -9.29 19.21 7.54
N TRP A 63 -9.95 18.08 7.22
CA TRP A 63 -9.35 16.77 6.93
C TRP A 63 -8.28 16.78 5.83
N HIS A 64 -8.21 17.86 5.04
CA HIS A 64 -7.22 17.99 4.00
C HIS A 64 -5.78 18.05 4.54
N VAL A 65 -5.50 18.34 5.81
CA VAL A 65 -4.09 18.46 6.27
C VAL A 65 -3.47 17.09 6.50
N GLU A 66 -4.09 16.24 7.31
CA GLU A 66 -3.60 14.90 7.65
C GLU A 66 -3.61 13.98 6.43
N VAL A 67 -4.66 14.07 5.59
CA VAL A 67 -4.73 13.34 4.32
C VAL A 67 -3.68 13.84 3.33
N ARG A 68 -3.42 15.16 3.27
CA ARG A 68 -2.31 15.68 2.44
C ARG A 68 -0.96 15.17 2.92
N GLN A 69 -0.73 15.07 4.22
CA GLN A 69 0.51 14.53 4.78
C GLN A 69 0.76 13.07 4.38
N LEU A 70 -0.30 12.26 4.20
CA LEU A 70 -0.14 10.90 3.67
C LEU A 70 0.45 10.92 2.25
N GLY A 71 0.00 11.85 1.42
CA GLY A 71 0.38 12.00 0.02
C GLY A 71 1.59 12.92 -0.23
N GLU A 72 2.16 13.56 0.79
CA GLU A 72 3.27 14.50 0.64
C GLU A 72 4.45 13.89 -0.14
N LYS A 73 5.28 14.77 -0.72
CA LYS A 73 6.50 14.34 -1.38
C LYS A 73 7.36 13.57 -0.38
N ASP A 74 7.79 12.36 -0.76
CA ASP A 74 8.51 11.44 0.12
C ASP A 74 7.73 10.99 1.36
N GLY A 75 6.41 11.22 1.39
CA GLY A 75 5.47 10.78 2.42
C GLY A 75 5.21 9.28 2.39
N PRO A 76 4.43 8.76 3.36
CA PRO A 76 4.24 7.33 3.56
C PRO A 76 3.61 6.62 2.34
N VAL A 77 2.69 7.28 1.62
CA VAL A 77 2.09 6.73 0.39
C VAL A 77 3.13 6.64 -0.73
N HIS A 78 3.97 7.66 -0.89
CA HIS A 78 5.05 7.66 -1.89
C HIS A 78 6.08 6.55 -1.60
N GLN A 79 6.56 6.47 -0.35
CA GLN A 79 7.53 5.46 0.05
C GLN A 79 7.00 4.03 -0.15
N TYR A 80 5.72 3.81 0.17
CA TYR A 80 5.08 2.51 -0.04
C TYR A 80 4.96 2.17 -1.53
N ARG A 81 4.56 3.15 -2.37
CA ARG A 81 4.53 2.99 -3.82
C ARG A 81 5.89 2.60 -4.39
N VAL A 82 6.95 3.31 -4.00
CA VAL A 82 8.33 3.03 -4.47
C VAL A 82 8.74 1.61 -4.10
N ALA A 83 8.47 1.17 -2.87
CA ALA A 83 8.78 -0.19 -2.43
C ALA A 83 8.02 -1.26 -3.24
N LEU A 84 6.73 -1.01 -3.54
CA LEU A 84 5.93 -1.91 -4.40
C LEU A 84 6.47 -1.96 -5.84
N GLU A 85 6.85 -0.82 -6.41
CA GLU A 85 7.42 -0.75 -7.76
C GLU A 85 8.77 -1.49 -7.83
N GLN A 86 9.63 -1.32 -6.82
CA GLN A 86 10.90 -2.05 -6.71
C GLN A 86 10.69 -3.57 -6.59
N LEU A 87 9.73 -4.02 -5.77
CA LEU A 87 9.41 -5.44 -5.69
C LEU A 87 8.83 -5.96 -7.00
N LYS A 88 7.96 -5.20 -7.67
CA LYS A 88 7.39 -5.57 -8.97
C LYS A 88 8.50 -5.73 -10.02
N ASP A 89 9.47 -4.83 -10.06
CA ASP A 89 10.60 -4.87 -10.99
C ASP A 89 11.54 -6.03 -10.67
N LYS A 90 11.74 -6.37 -9.38
CA LYS A 90 12.42 -7.62 -8.99
C LYS A 90 11.66 -8.84 -9.49
N ILE A 91 10.34 -8.89 -9.38
CA ILE A 91 9.55 -10.05 -9.83
C ILE A 91 9.49 -10.14 -11.37
N SER A 92 9.42 -8.99 -12.07
CA SER A 92 9.12 -8.90 -13.51
C SER A 92 10.32 -8.64 -14.40
N GLY A 93 11.48 -8.30 -13.84
CA GLY A 93 12.64 -7.82 -14.58
C GLY A 93 13.25 -8.84 -15.56
N GLU A 94 13.66 -8.34 -16.74
CA GLU A 94 14.34 -9.12 -17.80
C GLU A 94 15.71 -9.69 -17.38
N HIS A 95 16.33 -9.16 -16.33
CA HIS A 95 17.75 -9.37 -16.02
C HIS A 95 18.07 -10.57 -15.12
N GLY A 96 17.17 -11.58 -15.01
CA GLY A 96 17.59 -12.90 -14.49
C GLY A 96 16.55 -13.76 -13.78
N ILE A 97 15.37 -13.23 -13.45
CA ILE A 97 14.42 -13.95 -12.58
C ILE A 97 13.45 -14.84 -13.35
N ARG A 98 13.25 -14.61 -14.66
CA ARG A 98 12.46 -15.48 -15.54
C ARG A 98 12.98 -16.94 -15.60
N LYS A 99 14.24 -17.17 -15.20
CA LYS A 99 14.87 -18.50 -15.11
C LYS A 99 14.98 -19.04 -13.67
N MET A 100 14.68 -18.24 -12.64
CA MET A 100 14.74 -18.72 -11.27
C MET A 100 13.56 -19.65 -10.98
N THR A 101 13.82 -20.74 -10.26
CA THR A 101 12.75 -21.54 -9.69
C THR A 101 11.95 -20.69 -8.70
N LYS A 102 10.66 -20.99 -8.53
CA LYS A 102 9.77 -20.27 -7.60
C LYS A 102 10.36 -20.19 -6.19
N THR A 103 11.07 -21.23 -5.75
CA THR A 103 11.79 -21.31 -4.47
C THR A 103 12.93 -20.29 -4.34
N LEU A 104 13.74 -20.15 -5.40
CA LEU A 104 14.88 -19.21 -5.40
C LEU A 104 14.40 -17.76 -5.50
N LEU A 105 13.38 -17.52 -6.33
CA LEU A 105 12.71 -16.23 -6.39
C LEU A 105 12.19 -15.81 -5.01
N TRP A 106 11.52 -16.71 -4.29
CA TRP A 106 11.03 -16.42 -2.95
C TRP A 106 12.15 -16.02 -1.98
N LYS A 107 13.24 -16.79 -1.94
CA LYS A 107 14.40 -16.47 -1.09
C LYS A 107 15.00 -15.09 -1.40
N TYR A 108 14.97 -14.68 -2.67
CA TYR A 108 15.49 -13.40 -3.12
C TYR A 108 14.61 -12.21 -2.70
N ILE A 109 13.28 -12.35 -2.74
CA ILE A 109 12.34 -11.25 -2.46
C ILE A 109 11.79 -11.24 -1.03
N LYS A 110 12.11 -12.25 -0.20
CA LYS A 110 11.50 -12.42 1.13
C LYS A 110 11.68 -11.19 2.03
N GLU A 111 12.86 -10.59 2.04
CA GLU A 111 13.12 -9.40 2.88
C GLU A 111 12.40 -8.16 2.32
N ASP A 112 12.27 -8.02 1.00
CA ASP A 112 11.48 -6.96 0.39
C ASP A 112 9.98 -7.09 0.76
N VAL A 113 9.45 -8.32 0.75
CA VAL A 113 8.06 -8.59 1.16
C VAL A 113 7.82 -8.21 2.62
N LYS A 114 8.80 -8.46 3.52
CA LYS A 114 8.71 -8.04 4.94
C LYS A 114 8.80 -6.52 5.12
N ASP A 115 9.64 -5.84 4.35
CA ASP A 115 9.73 -4.37 4.36
C ASP A 115 8.40 -3.77 3.91
N ILE A 116 7.82 -4.30 2.82
CA ILE A 116 6.52 -3.87 2.31
C ILE A 116 5.42 -4.14 3.34
N LEU A 117 5.41 -5.31 3.99
CA LEU A 117 4.47 -5.60 5.07
C LEU A 117 4.56 -4.57 6.20
N SER A 118 5.77 -4.21 6.62
CA SER A 118 5.99 -3.21 7.67
C SER A 118 5.49 -1.82 7.25
N ARG A 119 5.64 -1.48 5.96
CA ARG A 119 5.09 -0.24 5.39
C ARG A 119 3.56 -0.27 5.29
N ILE A 120 2.97 -1.43 4.99
CA ILE A 120 1.51 -1.63 5.04
C ILE A 120 1.00 -1.34 6.45
N GLU A 121 1.58 -1.96 7.48
CA GLU A 121 1.18 -1.72 8.88
C GLU A 121 1.25 -0.24 9.24
N ARG A 122 2.37 0.43 8.92
CA ARG A 122 2.53 1.86 9.15
C ARG A 122 1.46 2.68 8.42
N LEU A 123 1.18 2.38 7.15
CA LEU A 123 0.19 3.11 6.37
C LEU A 123 -1.23 2.89 6.91
N LYS A 124 -1.58 1.66 7.30
CA LYS A 124 -2.87 1.37 7.96
C LYS A 124 -3.04 2.19 9.24
N SER A 125 -2.03 2.24 10.11
CA SER A 125 -2.09 3.04 11.34
C SER A 125 -2.28 4.52 11.05
N LEU A 126 -1.56 5.08 10.08
CA LEU A 126 -1.69 6.49 9.71
C LEU A 126 -3.05 6.81 9.10
N VAL A 127 -3.58 5.92 8.25
CA VAL A 127 -4.93 6.04 7.69
C VAL A 127 -5.98 5.96 8.80
N GLN A 128 -5.85 5.02 9.74
CA GLN A 128 -6.75 4.92 10.89
C GLN A 128 -6.71 6.17 11.77
N ILE A 129 -5.55 6.75 12.02
CA ILE A 129 -5.42 8.02 12.74
C ILE A 129 -6.16 9.14 11.99
N ALA A 130 -5.95 9.26 10.67
CA ALA A 130 -6.67 10.24 9.86
C ALA A 130 -8.20 10.03 9.92
N LEU A 131 -8.67 8.78 9.87
CA LEU A 131 -10.09 8.41 10.00
C LEU A 131 -10.67 8.58 11.42
N GLN A 132 -9.84 8.55 12.47
CA GLN A 132 -10.27 8.76 13.85
C GLN A 132 -10.34 10.25 14.18
N MET A 133 -9.41 11.06 13.66
CA MET A 133 -9.47 12.51 13.79
C MET A 133 -10.76 13.06 13.17
N ASP A 134 -11.21 12.50 12.05
CA ASP A 134 -12.53 12.76 11.45
C ASP A 134 -13.69 12.60 12.47
N HIS A 135 -13.72 11.48 13.20
CA HIS A 135 -14.78 11.20 14.17
C HIS A 135 -14.82 12.21 15.33
N LEU A 136 -13.68 12.82 15.67
CA LEU A 136 -13.55 13.81 16.74
C LEU A 136 -13.98 15.22 16.27
N TYR A 137 -13.68 15.59 15.02
CA TYR A 137 -14.10 16.89 14.46
C TYR A 137 -15.60 16.96 14.17
N VAL A 138 -16.24 15.84 13.77
CA VAL A 138 -17.69 15.79 13.52
C VAL A 138 -18.51 15.79 14.82
N SER A 139 -17.89 15.50 15.98
CA SER A 139 -18.56 15.41 17.28
C SER A 139 -18.43 16.68 18.14
N SER A 140 -17.84 17.76 17.61
CA SER A 140 -17.60 19.04 18.31
C SER A 140 -18.40 20.19 17.68
#